data_AF-A0A378I0V3-F1
#
_entry.id   AF-A0A378I0V3-F1
#
_cell.length_a   1.000
_cell.length_b   1.000
_cell.length_c   1.000
_cell.angle_alpha   90.00
_cell.angle_beta   90.00
_cell.angle_gamma   90.00
#
_symmetry.space_group_name_H-M   'P 1'
#
loop_
_entity.id
_entity.type
_entity.pdbx_description
1 polymer ?
#
loop_
_entity_poly.entity_id
_entity_poly.type
_entity_poly.pdbx_seq_one_letter_code
_entity_poly.pdbx_strand_id
1 'polypeptide(L)'
;MKTTGKQANRDIYSYNNPIYIKSFGLACDKIYEADFTRLEKNARFALSLDDEYMAILQAGKAAIEYGVAGLILYINIYIKILEKSVNNGELVEQEVITLLGYVKFARQMLAKKESKALKSIEIIYGDDQYTTLSYWEEKEGQLMQFLNKNGIDLIKAESDKVTNLLLQKSFVMH
;
A
#
# COMPACT_ATOMS: atom_id res chain seq x y z
N MET A 1 -6.87 25.15 28.29
CA MET A 1 -8.19 24.46 28.34
C MET A 1 -9.08 25.11 27.29
N LYS A 2 -9.74 24.47 26.32
CA LYS A 2 -10.05 23.07 25.99
C LYS A 2 -9.93 22.91 24.47
N THR A 3 -9.14 21.95 23.99
CA THR A 3 -9.24 21.38 22.64
C THR A 3 -10.05 20.10 22.75
N THR A 4 -11.34 20.15 22.44
CA THR A 4 -12.17 18.94 22.37
C THR A 4 -13.07 19.02 21.16
N GLY A 5 -12.81 18.12 20.19
CA GLY A 5 -13.73 17.81 19.10
C GLY A 5 -13.08 17.87 17.73
N LYS A 6 -12.25 16.86 17.38
CA LYS A 6 -12.02 16.36 16.00
C LYS A 6 -10.92 15.28 15.88
N GLN A 7 -10.49 14.64 16.96
CA GLN A 7 -9.54 13.51 16.89
C GLN A 7 -10.22 12.16 16.63
N ALA A 8 -11.47 11.96 17.06
CA ALA A 8 -12.11 10.64 17.05
C ALA A 8 -12.43 10.04 15.65
N ASN A 9 -12.43 10.85 14.58
CA ASN A 9 -12.65 10.37 13.20
C ASN A 9 -11.37 10.30 12.35
N ARG A 10 -10.21 10.64 12.92
CA ARG A 10 -8.92 10.61 12.20
C ARG A 10 -8.30 9.21 12.17
N ASP A 11 -8.65 8.36 13.14
CA ASP A 11 -8.07 7.02 13.31
C ASP A 11 -8.84 5.89 12.60
N ILE A 12 -10.01 6.19 12.00
CA ILE A 12 -10.82 5.18 11.29
C ILE A 12 -10.12 4.74 9.99
N TYR A 13 -9.30 5.61 9.40
CA TYR A 13 -8.53 5.35 8.15
C TYR A 13 -7.02 5.45 8.35
N SER A 14 -6.54 5.22 9.57
CA SER A 14 -5.11 5.03 9.85
C SER A 14 -4.72 3.59 9.50
N TYR A 15 -3.61 3.40 8.80
CA TYR A 15 -3.10 2.08 8.40
C TYR A 15 -2.87 1.13 9.60
N ASN A 16 -2.68 1.66 10.80
CA ASN A 16 -2.59 0.87 12.04
C ASN A 16 -3.93 0.26 12.48
N ASN A 17 -5.03 0.49 11.75
CA ASN A 17 -6.33 -0.07 12.07
C ASN A 17 -6.41 -1.57 11.70
N PRO A 18 -6.64 -2.48 12.66
CA PRO A 18 -6.80 -3.93 12.41
C PRO A 18 -7.87 -4.30 11.37
N ILE A 19 -8.80 -3.38 11.10
CA ILE A 19 -9.86 -3.52 10.09
C ILE A 19 -9.27 -3.55 8.67
N TYR A 20 -8.16 -2.85 8.40
CA TYR A 20 -7.50 -2.82 7.09
C TYR A 20 -7.02 -4.22 6.65
N ILE A 21 -6.40 -4.97 7.56
CA ILE A 21 -5.80 -6.26 7.23
C ILE A 21 -6.87 -7.36 7.10
N LYS A 22 -7.98 -7.25 7.84
CA LYS A 22 -9.15 -8.14 7.65
C LYS A 22 -9.92 -7.86 6.37
N SER A 23 -9.77 -6.66 5.79
CA SER A 23 -10.57 -6.20 4.66
C SER A 23 -9.88 -6.31 3.31
N PHE A 24 -8.62 -6.77 3.27
CA PHE A 24 -7.88 -6.94 2.03
C PHE A 24 -8.63 -7.90 1.09
N GLY A 25 -9.22 -7.36 0.03
CA GLY A 25 -10.01 -8.13 -0.94
C GLY A 25 -11.41 -8.55 -0.47
N LEU A 26 -11.97 -7.97 0.61
CA LEU A 26 -13.37 -8.24 0.99
C LEU A 26 -14.39 -7.71 -0.05
N ALA A 27 -14.00 -6.76 -0.91
CA ALA A 27 -14.86 -6.20 -1.95
C ALA A 27 -14.62 -6.78 -3.37
N CYS A 28 -13.84 -7.86 -3.51
CA CYS A 28 -13.48 -8.44 -4.81
C CYS A 28 -14.65 -9.06 -5.62
N ASP A 29 -15.85 -9.13 -5.06
CA ASP A 29 -17.04 -9.59 -5.77
C ASP A 29 -17.69 -8.50 -6.63
N LYS A 30 -17.35 -7.22 -6.39
CA LYS A 30 -17.89 -6.05 -7.11
C LYS A 30 -16.80 -5.03 -7.46
N ILE A 31 -15.76 -5.50 -8.16
CA ILE A 31 -14.71 -4.62 -8.68
C ILE A 31 -15.25 -3.89 -9.90
N TYR A 32 -15.36 -2.56 -9.81
CA TYR A 32 -15.71 -1.68 -10.92
C TYR A 32 -14.53 -0.79 -11.27
N GLU A 33 -14.00 -0.93 -12.49
CA GLU A 33 -12.87 -0.14 -12.99
C GLU A 33 -13.12 1.37 -12.86
N ALA A 34 -14.31 1.84 -13.25
CA ALA A 34 -14.67 3.26 -13.18
C ALA A 34 -14.57 3.86 -11.76
N ASP A 35 -14.95 3.09 -10.73
CA ASP A 35 -14.85 3.54 -9.34
C ASP A 35 -13.40 3.57 -8.86
N PHE A 36 -12.58 2.61 -9.29
CA PHE A 36 -11.13 2.63 -9.06
C PHE A 36 -10.49 3.84 -9.74
N THR A 37 -10.78 4.10 -11.02
CA THR A 37 -10.24 5.24 -11.77
C THR A 37 -10.55 6.56 -11.08
N ARG A 38 -11.72 6.69 -10.46
CA ARG A 38 -12.07 7.87 -9.65
C ARG A 38 -11.17 8.02 -8.43
N LEU A 39 -10.93 6.94 -7.67
CA LEU A 39 -10.01 6.97 -6.52
C LEU A 39 -8.58 7.30 -6.95
N GLU A 40 -8.11 6.71 -8.04
CA GLU A 40 -6.80 7.00 -8.62
C GLU A 40 -6.67 8.48 -9.02
N LYS A 41 -7.66 9.01 -9.75
CA LYS A 41 -7.68 10.41 -10.17
C LYS A 41 -7.66 11.34 -8.95
N ASN A 42 -8.44 11.03 -7.91
CA ASN A 42 -8.48 11.83 -6.69
C ASN A 42 -7.14 11.78 -5.93
N ALA A 43 -6.49 10.62 -5.84
CA ALA A 43 -5.19 10.49 -5.21
C ALA A 43 -4.11 11.30 -5.94
N ARG A 44 -4.08 11.21 -7.28
CA ARG A 44 -3.13 11.97 -8.12
C ARG A 44 -3.40 13.47 -8.08
N PHE A 45 -4.67 13.87 -8.08
CA PHE A 45 -5.05 15.28 -7.93
C PHE A 45 -4.63 15.84 -6.58
N ALA A 46 -4.84 15.10 -5.49
CA ALA A 46 -4.38 15.49 -4.16
C ALA A 46 -2.85 15.68 -4.11
N LEU A 47 -2.06 14.77 -4.70
CA LEU A 47 -0.61 14.94 -4.84
C LEU A 47 -0.24 16.22 -5.60
N SER A 48 -0.96 16.56 -6.67
CA SER A 48 -0.69 17.78 -7.44
C SER A 48 -0.96 19.08 -6.67
N LEU A 49 -1.69 18.98 -5.56
CA LEU A 49 -1.98 20.08 -4.64
C LEU A 49 -1.12 20.03 -3.36
N ASP A 50 -0.11 19.15 -3.31
CA ASP A 50 0.68 18.86 -2.10
C ASP A 50 -0.17 18.40 -0.89
N ASP A 51 -1.37 17.86 -1.12
CA ASP A 51 -2.21 17.26 -0.07
C ASP A 51 -1.89 15.76 0.08
N GLU A 52 -0.75 15.50 0.71
CA GLU A 52 -0.22 14.14 0.94
C GLU A 52 -1.19 13.27 1.75
N TYR A 53 -1.88 13.86 2.74
CA TYR A 53 -2.87 13.16 3.54
C TYR A 53 -4.03 12.66 2.68
N MET A 54 -4.62 13.53 1.86
CA MET A 54 -5.73 13.14 1.01
C MET A 54 -5.28 12.15 -0.07
N ALA A 55 -4.06 12.28 -0.59
CA ALA A 55 -3.49 11.32 -1.53
C ALA A 55 -3.39 9.91 -0.90
N ILE A 56 -2.82 9.80 0.30
CA ILE A 56 -2.71 8.55 1.05
C ILE A 56 -4.09 7.99 1.38
N LEU A 57 -5.04 8.84 1.78
CA LEU A 57 -6.40 8.42 2.12
C LEU A 57 -7.12 7.80 0.93
N GLN A 58 -7.06 8.42 -0.25
CA GLN A 58 -7.71 7.90 -1.46
C GLN A 58 -7.07 6.60 -1.95
N ALA A 59 -5.74 6.54 -1.93
CA ALA A 59 -5.02 5.32 -2.30
C ALA A 59 -5.26 4.19 -1.29
N GLY A 60 -5.39 4.52 0.00
CA GLY A 60 -5.70 3.57 1.07
C GLY A 60 -7.10 2.97 0.90
N LYS A 61 -8.09 3.79 0.54
CA LYS A 61 -9.43 3.30 0.16
C LYS A 61 -9.36 2.35 -1.03
N ALA A 62 -8.58 2.70 -2.06
CA ALA A 62 -8.38 1.81 -3.19
C ALA A 62 -7.79 0.46 -2.75
N ALA A 63 -6.77 0.45 -1.89
CA ALA A 63 -6.18 -0.79 -1.39
C ALA A 63 -7.15 -1.67 -0.58
N ILE A 64 -8.06 -1.05 0.20
CA ILE A 64 -9.12 -1.77 0.93
C ILE A 64 -10.13 -2.40 -0.05
N GLU A 65 -10.63 -1.60 -0.98
CA GLU A 65 -11.76 -1.99 -1.84
C GLU A 65 -11.32 -2.88 -3.02
N TYR A 66 -10.09 -2.69 -3.52
CA TYR A 66 -9.60 -3.29 -4.77
C TYR A 66 -8.40 -4.23 -4.57
N GLY A 67 -8.07 -4.58 -3.32
CA GLY A 67 -7.03 -5.55 -3.01
C GLY A 67 -5.66 -5.17 -3.60
N VAL A 68 -5.02 -6.11 -4.31
CA VAL A 68 -3.65 -5.92 -4.83
C VAL A 68 -3.57 -4.77 -5.85
N ALA A 69 -4.59 -4.57 -6.69
CA ALA A 69 -4.61 -3.44 -7.62
C ALA A 69 -4.61 -2.09 -6.89
N GLY A 70 -5.40 -1.97 -5.82
CA GLY A 70 -5.39 -0.79 -4.96
C GLY A 70 -4.10 -0.61 -4.16
N LEU A 71 -3.48 -1.71 -3.73
CA LEU A 71 -2.21 -1.68 -3.02
C LEU A 71 -1.07 -1.18 -3.91
N ILE A 72 -1.07 -1.50 -5.20
CA ILE A 72 -0.13 -0.95 -6.19
C ILE A 72 -0.23 0.57 -6.24
N LEU A 73 -1.46 1.10 -6.34
CA LEU A 73 -1.68 2.55 -6.30
C LEU A 73 -1.14 3.16 -5.00
N TYR A 74 -1.44 2.54 -3.85
CA TYR A 74 -0.95 2.99 -2.55
C TYR A 74 0.58 3.06 -2.50
N ILE A 75 1.27 1.99 -2.89
CA ILE A 75 2.73 1.93 -2.91
C ILE A 75 3.31 3.05 -3.80
N ASN A 76 2.77 3.22 -5.00
CA ASN A 76 3.26 4.23 -5.95
C ASN A 76 3.06 5.67 -5.43
N ILE A 77 1.91 5.96 -4.79
CA ILE A 77 1.65 7.27 -4.19
C ILE A 77 2.60 7.51 -3.02
N TYR A 78 2.77 6.52 -2.14
CA TYR A 78 3.59 6.65 -0.94
C TYR A 78 5.09 6.80 -1.27
N ILE A 79 5.60 6.10 -2.29
CA ILE A 79 6.99 6.29 -2.77
C ILE A 79 7.23 7.74 -3.18
N LYS A 80 6.31 8.36 -3.95
CA LYS A 80 6.43 9.77 -4.35
C LYS A 80 6.45 10.74 -3.17
N ILE A 81 5.69 10.44 -2.11
CA ILE A 81 5.69 11.23 -0.88
C ILE A 81 7.03 11.06 -0.15
N LEU A 82 7.53 9.82 -0.05
CA LEU A 82 8.81 9.54 0.58
C LEU A 82 9.99 10.21 -0.12
N GLU A 83 9.99 10.29 -1.45
CA GLU A 83 11.02 11.02 -2.20
C GLU A 83 11.15 12.47 -1.71
N LYS A 84 10.02 13.13 -1.44
CA LYS A 84 9.98 14.49 -0.90
C LYS A 84 10.46 14.56 0.54
N SER A 85 9.98 13.65 1.41
CA SER A 85 10.44 13.55 2.80
C SER A 85 11.96 13.33 2.91
N VAL A 86 12.52 12.42 2.11
CA VAL A 86 13.96 12.15 2.06
C VAL A 86 14.74 13.39 1.62
N ASN A 87 14.26 14.09 0.58
CA ASN A 87 14.89 15.34 0.13
C ASN A 87 14.85 16.45 1.19
N ASN A 88 13.90 16.39 2.13
CA ASN A 88 13.81 17.28 3.28
C ASN A 88 14.65 16.80 4.48
N GLY A 89 15.34 15.68 4.38
CA GLY A 89 16.16 15.11 5.45
C GLY A 89 15.36 14.42 6.56
N GLU A 90 14.11 14.02 6.28
CA GLU A 90 13.28 13.30 7.24
C GLU A 90 13.73 11.84 7.39
N LEU A 91 13.57 11.29 8.59
CA LEU A 91 13.76 9.86 8.84
C LEU A 91 12.55 9.09 8.32
N VAL A 92 12.78 8.10 7.46
CA VAL A 92 11.71 7.36 6.75
C VAL A 92 11.83 5.84 6.89
N GLU A 93 12.71 5.33 7.76
CA GLU A 93 13.02 3.90 7.81
C GLU A 93 11.78 3.05 8.09
N GLN A 94 10.90 3.50 8.97
CA GLN A 94 9.71 2.75 9.36
C GLN A 94 8.68 2.68 8.22
N GLU A 95 8.51 3.77 7.50
CA GLU A 95 7.65 3.87 6.32
C GLU A 95 8.16 2.94 5.22
N VAL A 96 9.49 2.93 5.00
CA VAL A 96 10.12 2.05 4.01
C VAL A 96 9.99 0.58 4.40
N ILE A 97 10.25 0.20 5.66
CA ILE A 97 10.04 -1.17 6.18
C ILE A 97 8.62 -1.63 5.90
N THR A 98 7.67 -0.72 6.15
CA THR A 98 6.25 -0.98 5.99
C THR A 98 5.89 -1.20 4.51
N LEU A 99 6.34 -0.33 3.61
CA LEU A 99 6.10 -0.47 2.16
C LEU A 99 6.78 -1.69 1.56
N LEU A 100 7.99 -2.04 1.99
CA LEU A 100 8.67 -3.28 1.60
C LEU A 100 7.84 -4.50 2.01
N GLY A 101 7.21 -4.47 3.19
CA GLY A 101 6.27 -5.49 3.62
C GLY A 101 5.07 -5.63 2.67
N TYR A 102 4.54 -4.52 2.15
CA TYR A 102 3.41 -4.56 1.21
C TYR A 102 3.81 -5.09 -0.16
N VAL A 103 4.98 -4.68 -0.67
CA VAL A 103 5.52 -5.19 -1.93
C VAL A 103 5.68 -6.70 -1.86
N LYS A 104 6.33 -7.22 -0.80
CA LYS A 104 6.50 -8.66 -0.58
C LYS A 104 5.16 -9.38 -0.44
N PHE A 105 4.21 -8.79 0.30
CA PHE A 105 2.87 -9.35 0.45
C PHE A 105 2.14 -9.46 -0.89
N ALA A 106 2.05 -8.37 -1.66
CA ALA A 106 1.43 -8.33 -2.98
C ALA A 106 2.05 -9.38 -3.92
N ARG A 107 3.38 -9.43 -3.98
CA ARG A 107 4.13 -10.40 -4.78
C ARG A 107 3.79 -11.84 -4.40
N GLN A 108 3.72 -12.15 -3.11
CA GLN A 108 3.36 -13.50 -2.65
C GLN A 108 1.91 -13.88 -2.96
N MET A 109 0.96 -12.94 -2.86
CA MET A 109 -0.44 -13.18 -3.21
C MET A 109 -0.59 -13.54 -4.70
N LEU A 110 0.10 -12.80 -5.58
CA LEU A 110 0.11 -13.07 -7.02
C LEU A 110 0.84 -14.37 -7.37
N ALA A 111 2.00 -14.64 -6.76
CA ALA A 111 2.76 -15.87 -6.98
C ALA A 111 2.00 -17.13 -6.54
N LYS A 112 1.23 -17.05 -5.46
CA LYS A 112 0.33 -18.12 -5.00
C LYS A 112 -0.93 -18.25 -5.86
N LYS A 113 -1.10 -17.41 -6.88
CA LYS A 113 -2.30 -17.32 -7.72
C LYS A 113 -3.57 -17.17 -6.88
N GLU A 114 -3.50 -16.32 -5.86
CA GLU A 114 -4.69 -16.04 -5.06
C GLU A 114 -5.76 -15.40 -5.95
N SER A 115 -6.93 -16.02 -5.98
CA SER A 115 -8.01 -15.73 -6.93
C SER A 115 -8.45 -14.26 -6.93
N LYS A 116 -8.57 -13.64 -5.75
CA LYS A 116 -9.04 -12.26 -5.60
C LYS A 116 -7.96 -11.27 -6.03
N ALA A 117 -6.71 -11.54 -5.68
CA ALA A 117 -5.55 -10.77 -6.12
C ALA A 117 -5.47 -10.74 -7.66
N LEU A 118 -5.50 -11.91 -8.32
CA LEU A 118 -5.45 -11.99 -9.79
C LEU A 118 -6.61 -11.25 -10.45
N LYS A 119 -7.83 -11.51 -9.99
CA LYS A 119 -9.05 -10.87 -10.52
C LYS A 119 -8.99 -9.35 -10.41
N SER A 120 -8.44 -8.83 -9.30
CA SER A 120 -8.30 -7.37 -9.14
C SER A 120 -7.33 -6.74 -10.14
N ILE A 121 -6.20 -7.42 -10.43
CA ILE A 121 -5.23 -6.95 -11.42
C ILE A 121 -5.82 -7.03 -12.83
N GLU A 122 -6.46 -8.15 -13.16
CA GLU A 122 -7.08 -8.37 -14.46
C GLU A 122 -8.12 -7.29 -14.79
N ILE A 123 -9.04 -7.00 -13.86
CA ILE A 123 -10.11 -6.02 -14.10
C ILE A 123 -9.58 -4.59 -14.19
N ILE A 124 -8.59 -4.22 -13.38
CA ILE A 124 -8.15 -2.82 -13.27
C ILE A 124 -7.05 -2.47 -14.27
N TYR A 125 -6.13 -3.39 -14.53
CA TYR A 125 -4.94 -3.11 -15.31
C TYR A 125 -4.90 -3.82 -16.66
N GLY A 126 -5.73 -4.84 -16.88
CA GLY A 126 -5.84 -5.58 -18.16
C GLY A 126 -4.63 -6.43 -18.55
N ASP A 127 -3.41 -5.99 -18.19
CA ASP A 127 -2.13 -6.57 -18.60
C ASP A 127 -1.34 -7.21 -17.45
N ASP A 128 -0.38 -8.06 -17.81
CA ASP A 128 0.45 -8.87 -16.92
C ASP A 128 1.62 -8.11 -16.26
N GLN A 129 1.87 -6.84 -16.59
CA GLN A 129 3.07 -6.11 -16.16
C GLN A 129 3.26 -6.12 -14.63
N TYR A 130 2.18 -6.06 -13.86
CA TYR A 130 2.19 -6.07 -12.39
C TYR A 130 2.33 -7.48 -11.79
N THR A 131 2.25 -8.51 -12.61
CA THR A 131 2.48 -9.90 -12.22
C THR A 131 3.93 -10.34 -12.47
N THR A 132 4.71 -9.52 -13.19
CA THR A 132 6.13 -9.78 -13.47
C THR A 132 7.01 -9.52 -12.25
N LEU A 133 8.11 -10.28 -12.15
CA LEU A 133 9.11 -10.09 -11.10
C LEU A 133 9.77 -8.70 -11.19
N SER A 134 10.00 -8.20 -12.42
CA SER A 134 10.72 -6.95 -12.67
C SER A 134 10.04 -5.71 -12.07
N TYR A 135 8.71 -5.63 -12.11
CA TYR A 135 7.98 -4.52 -11.48
C TYR A 135 8.25 -4.47 -9.96
N TRP A 136 8.19 -5.61 -9.28
CA TRP A 136 8.36 -5.67 -7.84
C TRP A 136 9.82 -5.43 -7.42
N GLU A 137 10.79 -5.97 -8.17
CA GLU A 137 12.21 -5.71 -7.95
C GLU A 137 12.56 -4.22 -8.13
N GLU A 138 11.94 -3.54 -9.10
CA GLU A 138 12.10 -2.10 -9.27
C GLU A 138 11.60 -1.33 -8.03
N LYS A 139 10.43 -1.68 -7.49
CA LYS A 139 9.87 -1.03 -6.29
C LYS A 139 10.67 -1.33 -5.03
N GLU A 140 11.11 -2.56 -4.84
CA GLU A 140 12.05 -2.90 -3.76
C GLU A 140 13.34 -2.08 -3.89
N GLY A 141 13.90 -1.98 -5.10
CA GLY A 141 15.10 -1.19 -5.38
C GLY A 141 14.93 0.30 -5.03
N GLN A 142 13.83 0.93 -5.45
CA GLN A 142 13.50 2.33 -5.13
C GLN A 142 13.41 2.55 -3.62
N LEU A 143 12.66 1.69 -2.91
CA LEU A 143 12.50 1.79 -1.47
C LEU A 143 13.82 1.65 -0.71
N MET A 144 14.67 0.71 -1.13
CA MET A 144 15.99 0.50 -0.53
C MET A 144 16.95 1.68 -0.74
N GLN A 145 16.75 2.51 -1.78
CA GLN A 145 17.56 3.72 -2.01
C GLN A 145 17.28 4.82 -1.00
N PHE A 146 16.11 4.83 -0.36
CA PHE A 146 15.77 5.79 0.69
C PHE A 146 16.47 5.51 2.02
N LEU A 147 17.16 4.37 2.12
CA LEU A 147 17.79 3.91 3.35
C LEU A 147 19.31 4.11 3.28
N ASN A 148 19.88 4.44 4.43
CA ASN A 148 21.33 4.39 4.60
C ASN A 148 21.81 2.93 4.51
N LYS A 149 23.02 2.71 3.98
CA LYS A 149 23.58 1.36 3.76
C LYS A 149 23.73 0.50 5.04
N ASN A 150 23.65 1.11 6.22
CA ASN A 150 23.80 0.43 7.50
C ASN A 150 22.46 -0.20 7.92
N GLY A 151 22.47 -1.49 8.28
CA GLY A 151 21.28 -2.15 8.85
C GLY A 151 20.27 -2.68 7.83
N ILE A 152 20.64 -2.80 6.54
CA ILE A 152 19.79 -3.36 5.48
C ILE A 152 19.20 -4.72 5.84
N ASP A 153 19.99 -5.59 6.49
CA ASP A 153 19.52 -6.93 6.88
C ASP A 153 18.43 -6.87 7.96
N LEU A 154 18.54 -5.92 8.90
CA LEU A 154 17.52 -5.70 9.93
C LEU A 154 16.22 -5.19 9.28
N ILE A 155 16.31 -4.22 8.37
CA ILE A 155 15.17 -3.70 7.59
C ILE A 155 14.48 -4.83 6.82
N LYS A 156 15.25 -5.69 6.15
CA LYS A 156 14.71 -6.85 5.43
C LYS A 156 13.99 -7.80 6.37
N ALA A 157 14.57 -8.11 7.53
CA ALA A 157 13.94 -8.97 8.52
C ALA A 157 12.65 -8.37 9.10
N GLU A 158 12.61 -7.05 9.32
CA GLU A 158 11.41 -6.38 9.83
C GLU A 158 10.29 -6.28 8.78
N SER A 159 10.64 -6.01 7.52
CA SER A 159 9.66 -6.06 6.43
C SER A 159 9.09 -7.48 6.23
N ASP A 160 9.87 -8.53 6.49
CA ASP A 160 9.36 -9.91 6.50
C ASP A 160 8.36 -10.15 7.65
N LYS A 161 8.59 -9.56 8.83
CA LYS A 161 7.60 -9.61 9.94
C LYS A 161 6.29 -8.95 9.53
N VAL A 162 6.34 -7.79 8.89
CA VAL A 162 5.14 -7.10 8.35
C VAL A 162 4.44 -8.00 7.33
N THR A 163 5.18 -8.55 6.38
CA THR A 163 4.66 -9.46 5.34
C THR A 163 3.93 -10.65 5.96
N ASN A 164 4.57 -11.34 6.91
CA ASN A 164 4.00 -12.52 7.57
C ASN A 164 2.73 -12.20 8.36
N LEU A 165 2.70 -11.05 9.03
CA LEU A 165 1.50 -10.57 9.73
C LEU A 165 0.32 -10.36 8.78
N LEU A 166 0.58 -9.78 7.60
CA LEU A 166 -0.43 -9.54 6.57
C LEU A 166 -0.96 -10.87 6.00
N LEU A 167 -0.08 -11.81 5.71
CA LEU A 167 -0.46 -13.14 5.22
C LEU A 167 -1.34 -13.88 6.24
N GLN A 168 -0.91 -13.96 7.50
CA GLN A 168 -1.68 -14.64 8.55
C GLN A 168 -3.11 -14.10 8.65
N LYS A 169 -3.27 -12.78 8.65
CA LYS A 169 -4.58 -12.14 8.76
C LYS A 169 -5.43 -12.27 7.49
N SER A 170 -4.81 -12.45 6.32
CA SER A 170 -5.52 -12.65 5.05
C SER A 170 -6.09 -14.07 4.89
N PHE A 171 -5.49 -15.07 5.54
CA PHE A 171 -5.89 -16.48 5.43
C PHE A 171 -6.65 -17.03 6.65
N VAL A 172 -6.70 -16.31 7.79
CA VAL A 172 -7.55 -16.68 8.93
C VAL A 172 -8.98 -16.21 8.68
N MET A 173 -9.69 -16.95 7.82
CA MET A 173 -11.15 -17.01 7.79
C MET A 173 -11.55 -18.46 8.10
N HIS A 174 -11.94 -18.71 9.36
CA HIS A 174 -12.66 -19.91 9.77
C HIS A 174 -14.16 -19.60 9.78
#